data_AF-A0A7R9TAI0-F1
#
_entry.id   AF-A0A7R9TAI0-F1
#
_cell.length_a   1.000
_cell.length_b   1.000
_cell.length_c   1.000
_cell.angle_alpha   90.00
_cell.angle_beta   90.00
_cell.angle_gamma   90.00
#
_symmetry.space_group_name_H-M   'P 1'
#
loop_
_entity.id
_entity.type
_entity.pdbx_description
1 polymer ?
#
loop_
_entity_poly.entity_id
_entity_poly.type
_entity_poly.pdbx_seq_one_letter_code
_entity_poly.pdbx_strand_id
1 'polypeptide(L)'
;RPADDPLRFELNSRVMTTASATATSAAVATSDAKENDAPKSTAIPERDYGPEAEIARLQAQADAFTRKTELEKRAVRDLEKEVETMRSRVETQRKKMGGLDAAQRANNQIQKKIKMLETKLDKSLCRFNEAKSHNKTLRLTIDNLRKERAVFAEVYRKLEKDLDAKKADMGVIVEESDRAYEARDRAVAEMAKLKMQADKEQASFENEWRELGKLIEHDRKMKEFMRNRRKVNEDDGKLGTLSLEEEKKLKKKIIKGNWGNIKTKARQSTVQTKVHSYTEAFEKIKAAAGIDDLDALVSNFLSAEDENFRLFNYVNTLNQEIDALEEQISNVKGEIEKYRGDGVGGDGARKKQLKELSDKLLATERKADAYETKHKDAMKTVLQLKDGIWKIYNKIGCNTPANRELLGEEGVNTENMMQYLGIVEQRTNEILQMYAAAQATAKGEASDENRAVDDKKDKETRAMGYAALLSQGPDKPATGGTTLKIQLPTTRETGDEDSDESDVEDDRPLNRDELRAKTLSRLAKRERAAEKEKTHARAPSGGIA
;
A
#
# COMPACT_ATOMS: atom_id res chain seq x y z
N ARG A 1 -4.44 -5.96 31.91
CA ARG A 1 -4.62 -7.03 32.93
C ARG A 1 -3.86 -8.25 32.43
N PRO A 2 -2.66 -8.55 32.94
CA PRO A 2 -1.98 -9.81 32.63
C PRO A 2 -2.09 -10.75 33.84
N ALA A 3 -2.71 -11.90 33.60
CA ALA A 3 -2.85 -13.07 34.46
C ALA A 3 -3.12 -14.20 33.45
N ASP A 4 -2.49 -15.37 33.43
CA ASP A 4 -1.55 -16.02 34.33
C ASP A 4 -0.66 -16.93 33.48
N ASP A 5 0.60 -17.01 33.90
CA ASP A 5 1.62 -17.91 33.38
C ASP A 5 2.04 -18.79 34.57
N PRO A 6 1.72 -20.10 34.58
CA PRO A 6 2.33 -20.99 35.55
C PRO A 6 2.90 -22.20 34.81
N LEU A 7 4.22 -22.22 34.58
CA LEU A 7 5.06 -23.44 34.55
C LEU A 7 6.54 -23.04 34.34
N ARG A 8 7.12 -22.35 35.33
CA ARG A 8 8.56 -22.40 35.58
C ARG A 8 8.80 -23.48 36.63
N PHE A 9 9.32 -24.63 36.20
CA PHE A 9 9.98 -25.57 37.10
C PHE A 9 11.42 -25.77 36.62
N GLU A 10 12.33 -25.52 37.56
CA GLU A 10 13.76 -25.71 37.44
C GLU A 10 14.09 -27.16 37.05
N LEU A 11 14.88 -27.34 36.00
CA LEU A 11 15.64 -28.56 35.79
C LEU A 11 17.09 -28.25 36.10
N ASN A 12 17.41 -28.42 37.38
CA ASN A 12 18.76 -28.58 37.86
C ASN A 12 19.41 -29.81 37.19
N SER A 13 20.69 -29.62 36.89
CA SER A 13 21.65 -30.59 36.37
C SER A 13 21.48 -32.01 36.90
N ARG A 14 21.34 -32.99 36.00
CA ARG A 14 21.90 -34.33 36.23
C ARG A 14 22.25 -35.02 34.91
N VAL A 15 23.42 -34.65 34.39
CA VAL A 15 24.20 -35.50 33.49
C VAL A 15 24.55 -36.76 34.28
N MET A 16 23.99 -37.91 33.90
CA MET A 16 24.58 -39.21 34.24
C MET A 16 25.11 -39.84 32.96
N THR A 17 26.36 -39.49 32.70
CA THR A 17 27.37 -40.29 32.03
C THR A 17 27.51 -41.63 32.74
N THR A 18 27.03 -42.72 32.14
CA THR A 18 27.51 -44.07 32.48
C THR A 18 28.61 -44.45 31.51
N ALA A 19 29.78 -43.87 31.72
CA ALA A 19 31.03 -44.31 31.13
C ALA A 19 31.78 -45.16 32.16
N SER A 20 32.09 -46.39 31.75
CA SER A 20 33.19 -47.25 32.17
C SER A 20 34.09 -46.73 33.30
N ALA A 21 33.98 -47.36 34.48
CA ALA A 21 35.03 -47.38 35.50
C ALA A 21 34.79 -48.53 36.49
N THR A 22 35.27 -49.73 36.15
CA THR A 22 35.58 -50.77 37.16
C THR A 22 37.03 -51.14 37.00
N ALA A 23 37.89 -50.28 37.54
CA ALA A 23 39.20 -50.65 38.03
C ALA A 23 39.13 -50.71 39.56
N THR A 24 39.95 -51.60 40.12
CA THR A 24 40.35 -51.66 41.54
C THR A 24 39.42 -52.45 42.47
N SER A 25 39.70 -53.75 42.57
CA SER A 25 39.97 -54.37 43.88
C SER A 25 40.70 -55.69 43.66
N ALA A 26 41.97 -55.60 43.28
CA ALA A 26 42.94 -56.65 43.54
C ALA A 26 43.24 -56.62 45.05
N ALA A 27 42.36 -57.24 45.84
CA ALA A 27 42.66 -57.56 47.22
C ALA A 27 43.44 -58.87 47.22
N VAL A 28 44.75 -58.72 47.19
CA VAL A 28 45.73 -59.73 47.56
C VAL A 28 45.41 -60.14 49.00
N ALA A 29 44.71 -61.26 49.16
CA ALA A 29 44.59 -61.96 50.43
C ALA A 29 45.79 -62.90 50.56
N THR A 30 46.94 -62.32 50.93
CA THR A 30 48.00 -63.06 51.62
C THR A 30 47.44 -63.49 52.96
N SER A 31 47.07 -64.76 53.08
CA SER A 31 46.82 -65.41 54.37
C SER A 31 47.88 -66.49 54.57
N ASP A 32 48.81 -66.14 55.46
CA ASP A 32 49.37 -66.97 56.52
C ASP A 32 49.62 -68.46 56.24
N ALA A 33 50.90 -68.74 56.01
CA ALA A 33 51.69 -69.63 56.86
C ALA A 33 50.91 -70.75 57.56
N LYS A 34 50.78 -71.89 56.87
CA LYS A 34 51.01 -73.19 57.51
C LYS A 34 52.06 -73.94 56.72
N GLU A 35 53.28 -73.79 57.21
CA GLU A 35 54.39 -74.72 57.15
C GLU A 35 53.86 -76.16 57.31
N ASN A 36 53.56 -76.82 56.19
CA ASN A 36 53.40 -78.27 56.16
C ASN A 36 54.77 -78.84 55.85
N ASP A 37 55.50 -79.04 56.94
CA ASP A 37 56.67 -79.90 57.09
C ASP A 37 56.51 -81.13 56.18
N ALA A 38 57.29 -81.17 55.11
CA ALA A 38 57.51 -82.40 54.38
C ALA A 38 58.13 -83.39 55.38
N PRO A 39 57.63 -84.63 55.54
CA PRO A 39 58.36 -85.59 56.34
C PRO A 39 59.69 -85.79 55.66
N LYS A 40 60.75 -85.22 56.25
CA LYS A 40 62.13 -85.60 55.98
C LYS A 40 62.14 -87.12 56.02
N SER A 41 62.59 -87.72 54.92
CA SER A 41 62.97 -89.12 54.85
C SER A 41 64.04 -89.36 55.92
N THR A 42 63.61 -89.65 57.15
CA THR A 42 64.44 -90.27 58.17
C THR A 42 64.74 -91.67 57.65
N ALA A 43 65.92 -91.83 57.07
CA ALA A 43 66.55 -93.13 56.91
C ALA A 43 66.56 -93.79 58.30
N ILE A 44 65.68 -94.76 58.48
CA ILE A 44 65.70 -95.63 59.66
C ILE A 44 66.94 -96.51 59.47
N PRO A 45 67.89 -96.52 60.40
CA PRO A 45 69.06 -97.37 60.30
C PRO A 45 68.59 -98.82 60.31
N GLU A 46 69.11 -99.63 59.38
CA GLU A 46 68.94 -101.09 59.36
C GLU A 46 69.27 -101.64 60.75
N ARG A 47 68.22 -101.98 61.49
CA ARG A 47 68.26 -102.87 62.63
C ARG A 47 67.22 -103.92 62.33
N ASP A 48 67.66 -105.17 62.25
CA ASP A 48 66.79 -106.34 62.11
C ASP A 48 65.70 -106.29 63.18
N TYR A 49 64.53 -105.86 62.75
CA TYR A 49 63.28 -106.02 63.47
C TYR A 49 62.61 -107.24 62.85
N GLY A 50 62.22 -108.22 63.67
CA GLY A 50 61.55 -109.43 63.20
C GLY A 50 60.31 -109.11 62.34
N PRO A 51 59.82 -110.07 61.55
CA PRO A 51 58.74 -109.87 60.56
C PRO A 51 57.50 -109.17 61.13
N GLU A 52 57.24 -109.33 62.43
CA GLU A 52 56.13 -108.72 63.16
C GLU A 52 56.22 -107.19 63.30
N ALA A 53 57.44 -106.63 63.41
CA ALA A 53 57.64 -105.20 63.53
C ALA A 53 57.63 -104.46 62.17
N GLU A 54 58.02 -105.12 61.09
CA GLU A 54 57.83 -104.59 59.73
C GLU A 54 56.34 -104.63 59.32
N ILE A 55 55.60 -105.68 59.71
CA ILE A 55 54.14 -105.74 59.57
C ILE A 55 53.46 -104.58 60.32
N ALA A 56 53.87 -104.32 61.57
CA ALA A 56 53.34 -103.20 62.36
C ALA A 56 53.62 -101.82 61.73
N ARG A 57 54.82 -101.64 61.13
CA ARG A 57 55.18 -100.42 60.40
C ARG A 57 54.33 -100.23 59.14
N LEU A 58 54.14 -101.29 58.35
CA LEU A 58 53.30 -101.25 57.16
C LEU A 58 51.82 -101.04 57.50
N GLN A 59 51.32 -101.61 58.61
CA GLN A 59 49.99 -101.33 59.13
C GLN A 59 49.84 -99.85 59.55
N ALA A 60 50.79 -99.29 60.29
CA ALA A 60 50.78 -97.88 60.65
C ALA A 60 50.84 -96.95 59.42
N GLN A 61 51.59 -97.35 58.39
CA GLN A 61 51.65 -96.63 57.12
C GLN A 61 50.34 -96.74 56.32
N ALA A 62 49.70 -97.91 56.29
CA ALA A 62 48.39 -98.12 55.68
C ALA A 62 47.29 -97.32 56.40
N ASP A 63 47.31 -97.26 57.72
CA ASP A 63 46.40 -96.45 58.53
C ASP A 63 46.61 -94.95 58.28
N ALA A 64 47.86 -94.50 58.15
CA ALA A 64 48.19 -93.11 57.82
C ALA A 64 47.69 -92.71 56.42
N PHE A 65 47.89 -93.57 55.41
CA PHE A 65 47.35 -93.33 54.07
C PHE A 65 45.82 -93.38 54.05
N THR A 66 45.21 -94.29 54.82
CA THR A 66 43.75 -94.38 54.93
C THR A 66 43.19 -93.08 55.52
N ARG A 67 43.78 -92.55 56.60
CA ARG A 67 43.41 -91.24 57.17
C ARG A 67 43.59 -90.10 56.17
N LYS A 68 44.69 -90.07 55.41
CA LYS A 68 44.93 -89.06 54.38
C LYS A 68 43.88 -89.13 53.26
N THR A 69 43.57 -90.33 52.78
CA THR A 69 42.52 -90.55 51.77
C THR A 69 41.13 -90.16 52.30
N GLU A 70 40.83 -90.41 53.58
CA GLU A 70 39.57 -89.96 54.19
C GLU A 70 39.47 -88.43 54.30
N LEU A 71 40.57 -87.76 54.64
CA LEU A 71 40.65 -86.30 54.67
C LEU A 71 40.48 -85.70 53.26
N GLU A 72 41.16 -86.25 52.26
CA GLU A 72 40.99 -85.84 50.86
C GLU A 72 39.55 -86.10 50.36
N LYS A 73 38.95 -87.24 50.71
CA LYS A 73 37.52 -87.52 50.41
C LYS A 73 36.55 -86.56 51.11
N ARG A 74 36.89 -86.01 52.28
CA ARG A 74 36.10 -84.92 52.90
C ARG A 74 36.29 -83.62 52.14
N ALA A 75 37.52 -83.24 51.83
CA ALA A 75 37.82 -82.03 51.06
C ALA A 75 37.13 -82.03 49.68
N VAL A 76 37.12 -83.17 48.98
CA VAL A 76 36.40 -83.33 47.71
C VAL A 76 34.89 -83.13 47.90
N ARG A 77 34.28 -83.72 48.93
CA ARG A 77 32.84 -83.54 49.21
C ARG A 77 32.48 -82.10 49.56
N ASP A 78 33.35 -81.39 50.27
CA ASP A 78 33.13 -79.99 50.62
C ASP A 78 33.27 -79.08 49.39
N LEU A 79 34.27 -79.33 48.53
CA LEU A 79 34.42 -78.67 47.23
C LEU A 79 33.24 -78.96 46.29
N GLU A 80 32.73 -80.19 46.25
CA GLU A 80 31.55 -80.56 45.45
C GLU A 80 30.30 -79.79 45.91
N LYS A 81 30.10 -79.64 47.23
CA LYS A 81 29.03 -78.79 47.78
C LYS A 81 29.22 -77.33 47.39
N GLU A 82 30.43 -76.80 47.48
CA GLU A 82 30.71 -75.42 47.10
C GLU A 82 30.46 -75.19 45.61
N VAL A 83 30.89 -76.12 44.75
CA VAL A 83 30.60 -76.11 43.31
C VAL A 83 29.09 -76.11 43.05
N GLU A 84 28.32 -76.92 43.77
CA GLU A 84 26.86 -76.96 43.61
C GLU A 84 26.20 -75.65 44.05
N THR A 85 26.64 -75.06 45.17
CA THR A 85 26.13 -73.74 45.61
C THR A 85 26.46 -72.64 44.60
N MET A 86 27.66 -72.66 44.01
CA MET A 86 28.08 -71.71 43.00
C MET A 86 27.31 -71.90 41.69
N ARG A 87 27.05 -73.14 41.26
CA ARG A 87 26.19 -73.45 40.11
C ARG A 87 24.77 -72.94 40.32
N SER A 88 24.18 -73.17 41.50
CA SER A 88 22.86 -72.66 41.86
C SER A 88 22.80 -71.12 41.89
N ARG A 89 23.86 -70.46 42.38
CA ARG A 89 23.99 -68.99 42.31
C ARG A 89 24.08 -68.48 40.86
N VAL A 90 24.83 -69.16 39.99
CA VAL A 90 24.92 -68.80 38.57
C VAL A 90 23.57 -69.00 37.87
N GLU A 91 22.86 -70.09 38.17
CA GLU A 91 21.54 -70.39 37.62
C GLU A 91 20.49 -69.34 38.03
N THR A 92 20.46 -68.97 39.32
CA THR A 92 19.56 -67.91 39.83
C THR A 92 19.90 -66.54 39.26
N GLN A 93 21.19 -66.21 39.09
CA GLN A 93 21.63 -64.99 38.40
C GLN A 93 21.20 -64.99 36.93
N ARG A 94 21.39 -66.10 36.19
CA ARG A 94 20.96 -66.24 34.80
C ARG A 94 19.46 -66.07 34.62
N LYS A 95 18.66 -66.66 35.53
CA LYS A 95 17.20 -66.48 35.56
C LYS A 95 16.81 -65.03 35.84
N LYS A 96 17.47 -64.36 36.81
CA LYS A 96 17.24 -62.93 37.10
C LYS A 96 17.63 -62.01 35.94
N MET A 97 18.70 -62.32 35.22
CA MET A 97 19.14 -61.51 34.07
C MET A 97 18.29 -61.75 32.81
N GLY A 98 17.31 -62.66 32.84
CA GLY A 98 16.30 -62.83 31.78
C GLY A 98 16.85 -63.39 30.46
N GLY A 99 18.10 -63.86 30.46
CA GLY A 99 18.83 -64.29 29.26
C GLY A 99 19.68 -63.18 28.64
N LEU A 100 20.61 -63.57 27.78
CA LEU A 100 21.62 -62.68 27.16
C LEU A 100 20.98 -61.55 26.33
N ASP A 101 19.84 -61.81 25.71
CA ASP A 101 19.15 -60.82 24.86
C ASP A 101 18.15 -59.93 25.62
N ALA A 102 17.88 -60.17 26.90
CA ALA A 102 16.83 -59.44 27.61
C ALA A 102 17.09 -57.94 27.65
N ALA A 103 18.35 -57.54 27.91
CA ALA A 103 18.78 -56.16 27.89
C ALA A 103 18.64 -55.53 26.48
N GLN A 104 19.02 -56.27 25.44
CA GLN A 104 18.94 -55.80 24.06
C GLN A 104 17.49 -55.67 23.56
N ARG A 105 16.61 -56.60 23.95
CA ARG A 105 15.16 -56.50 23.67
C ARG A 105 14.51 -55.33 24.42
N ALA A 106 14.86 -55.12 25.69
CA ALA A 106 14.39 -53.97 26.46
C ALA A 106 14.83 -52.65 25.81
N ASN A 107 16.11 -52.55 25.42
CA ASN A 107 16.63 -51.35 24.74
C ASN A 107 15.94 -51.14 23.38
N ASN A 108 15.74 -52.20 22.59
CA ASN A 108 14.98 -52.12 21.33
C ASN A 108 13.52 -51.69 21.52
N GLN A 109 12.86 -52.11 22.61
CA GLN A 109 11.51 -51.64 22.94
C GLN A 109 11.50 -50.16 23.32
N ILE A 110 12.49 -49.70 24.08
CA ILE A 110 12.65 -48.28 24.43
C ILE A 110 12.88 -47.46 23.15
N GLN A 111 13.78 -47.89 22.27
CA GLN A 111 14.04 -47.24 20.98
C GLN A 111 12.78 -47.17 20.10
N LYS A 112 11.96 -48.23 20.05
CA LYS A 112 10.66 -48.20 19.34
C LYS A 112 9.69 -47.19 19.96
N LYS A 113 9.65 -47.10 21.29
CA LYS A 113 8.82 -46.10 21.99
C LYS A 113 9.30 -44.68 21.71
N ILE A 114 10.61 -44.43 21.74
CA ILE A 114 11.21 -43.14 21.39
C ILE A 114 10.78 -42.73 19.98
N LYS A 115 10.99 -43.60 18.98
CA LYS A 115 10.58 -43.33 17.59
C LYS A 115 9.09 -43.05 17.44
N MET A 116 8.24 -43.78 18.19
CA MET A 116 6.79 -43.54 18.17
C MET A 116 6.44 -42.17 18.75
N LEU A 117 7.09 -41.77 19.85
CA LEU A 117 6.87 -40.47 20.48
C LEU A 117 7.40 -39.32 19.61
N GLU A 118 8.57 -39.49 18.99
CA GLU A 118 9.13 -38.55 18.00
C GLU A 118 8.17 -38.36 16.83
N THR A 119 7.70 -39.46 16.23
CA THR A 119 6.71 -39.41 15.13
C THR A 119 5.42 -38.71 15.57
N LYS A 120 4.99 -38.90 16.82
CA LYS A 120 3.79 -38.26 17.37
C LYS A 120 4.01 -36.76 17.59
N LEU A 121 5.20 -36.38 18.07
CA LEU A 121 5.60 -35.00 18.23
C LEU A 121 5.64 -34.28 16.88
N ASP A 122 6.29 -34.87 15.88
CA ASP A 122 6.37 -34.32 14.52
C ASP A 122 4.98 -34.11 13.91
N LYS A 123 4.09 -35.10 14.03
CA LYS A 123 2.70 -34.96 13.59
C LYS A 123 1.97 -33.82 14.31
N SER A 124 2.23 -33.63 15.60
CA SER A 124 1.66 -32.53 16.37
C SER A 124 2.23 -31.18 15.94
N LEU A 125 3.53 -31.10 15.64
CA LEU A 125 4.19 -29.90 15.15
C LEU A 125 3.70 -29.51 13.75
N CYS A 126 3.54 -30.47 12.84
CA CYS A 126 2.94 -30.22 11.53
C CYS A 126 1.53 -29.64 11.67
N ARG A 127 0.67 -30.26 12.49
CA ARG A 127 -0.69 -29.74 12.75
C ARG A 127 -0.68 -28.35 13.37
N PHE A 128 0.24 -28.08 14.29
CA PHE A 128 0.39 -26.75 14.88
C PHE A 128 0.82 -25.71 13.85
N ASN A 129 1.77 -26.04 12.97
CA ASN A 129 2.24 -25.17 11.90
C ASN A 129 1.15 -24.92 10.85
N GLU A 130 0.38 -25.94 10.49
CA GLU A 130 -0.81 -25.83 9.63
C GLU A 130 -1.85 -24.89 10.25
N ALA A 131 -2.19 -25.08 11.53
CA ALA A 131 -3.13 -24.23 12.24
C ALA A 131 -2.62 -22.77 12.35
N LYS A 132 -1.32 -22.58 12.57
CA LYS A 132 -0.68 -21.25 12.60
C LYS A 132 -0.72 -20.57 11.24
N SER A 133 -0.45 -21.31 10.17
CA SER A 133 -0.56 -20.82 8.79
C SER A 133 -2.00 -20.43 8.46
N HIS A 134 -2.96 -21.29 8.80
CA HIS A 134 -4.38 -20.99 8.60
C HIS A 134 -4.82 -19.75 9.40
N ASN A 135 -4.37 -19.61 10.65
CA ASN A 135 -4.65 -18.41 11.45
C ASN A 135 -4.04 -17.14 10.81
N LYS A 136 -2.83 -17.24 10.23
CA LYS A 136 -2.22 -16.13 9.48
C LYS A 136 -3.08 -15.73 8.28
N THR A 137 -3.58 -16.70 7.52
CA THR A 137 -4.48 -16.44 6.39
C THR A 137 -5.78 -15.78 6.85
N LEU A 138 -6.41 -16.29 7.92
CA LEU A 138 -7.63 -15.68 8.48
C LEU A 138 -7.40 -14.23 8.95
N ARG A 139 -6.25 -13.94 9.58
CA ARG A 139 -5.90 -12.56 9.97
C ARG A 139 -5.79 -11.65 8.76
N LEU A 140 -5.14 -12.09 7.69
CA LEU A 140 -5.06 -11.33 6.44
C LEU A 140 -6.44 -11.09 5.83
N THR A 141 -7.32 -12.10 5.83
CA THR A 141 -8.70 -11.94 5.37
C THR A 141 -9.46 -10.92 6.21
N ILE A 142 -9.34 -10.98 7.54
CA ILE A 142 -9.96 -10.00 8.45
C ILE A 142 -9.45 -8.59 8.16
N ASP A 143 -8.14 -8.41 7.97
CA ASP A 143 -7.56 -7.10 7.68
C ASP A 143 -8.01 -6.55 6.32
N ASN A 144 -8.14 -7.42 5.30
CA ASN A 144 -8.71 -7.04 4.00
C ASN A 144 -10.17 -6.61 4.13
N LEU A 145 -11.01 -7.39 4.82
CA LEU A 145 -12.41 -7.03 5.06
C LEU A 145 -12.56 -5.73 5.85
N ARG A 146 -11.64 -5.44 6.78
CA ARG A 146 -11.61 -4.17 7.52
C ARG A 146 -11.29 -2.99 6.60
N LYS A 147 -10.32 -3.14 5.70
CA LYS A 147 -9.98 -2.12 4.70
C LYS A 147 -11.15 -1.88 3.74
N GLU A 148 -11.76 -2.94 3.23
CA GLU A 148 -12.96 -2.84 2.38
C GLU A 148 -14.09 -2.11 3.11
N ARG A 149 -14.38 -2.49 4.36
CA ARG A 149 -15.39 -1.79 5.18
C ARG A 149 -15.08 -0.31 5.36
N ALA A 150 -13.81 0.08 5.54
CA ALA A 150 -13.42 1.48 5.66
C ALA A 150 -13.66 2.25 4.34
N VAL A 151 -13.33 1.64 3.20
CA VAL A 151 -13.61 2.21 1.88
C VAL A 151 -15.12 2.38 1.67
N PHE A 152 -15.92 1.35 1.98
CA PHE A 152 -17.37 1.43 1.89
C PHE A 152 -17.95 2.52 2.79
N ALA A 153 -17.47 2.64 4.03
CA ALA A 153 -17.92 3.68 4.95
C ALA A 153 -17.65 5.10 4.39
N GLU A 154 -16.50 5.32 3.76
CA GLU A 154 -16.22 6.61 3.12
C GLU A 154 -17.12 6.87 1.91
N VAL A 155 -17.41 5.84 1.09
CA VAL A 155 -18.37 5.96 -0.02
C VAL A 155 -19.78 6.27 0.50
N TYR A 156 -20.23 5.58 1.55
CA TYR A 156 -21.53 5.86 2.19
C TYR A 156 -21.61 7.30 2.71
N ARG A 157 -20.56 7.79 3.38
CA ARG A 157 -20.50 9.17 3.89
C ARG A 157 -20.57 10.19 2.75
N LYS A 158 -19.93 9.91 1.61
CA LYS A 158 -20.02 10.76 0.41
C LYS A 158 -21.42 10.78 -0.16
N LEU A 159 -22.03 9.61 -0.34
CA LEU A 159 -23.40 9.48 -0.83
C LEU A 159 -24.42 10.16 0.08
N GLU A 160 -24.24 10.05 1.41
CA GLU A 160 -25.08 10.73 2.39
C GLU A 160 -24.95 12.25 2.28
N LYS A 161 -23.72 12.76 2.14
CA LYS A 161 -23.47 14.20 1.91
C LYS A 161 -24.11 14.69 0.60
N ASP A 162 -24.00 13.91 -0.47
CA ASP A 162 -24.58 14.27 -1.77
C ASP A 162 -26.12 14.25 -1.71
N LEU A 163 -26.69 13.31 -0.97
CA LEU A 163 -28.13 13.22 -0.75
C LEU A 163 -28.65 14.41 0.06
N ASP A 164 -27.92 14.84 1.10
CA ASP A 164 -28.28 16.03 1.86
C ASP A 164 -28.12 17.31 1.05
N ALA A 165 -27.07 17.42 0.22
CA ALA A 165 -26.92 18.52 -0.73
C ALA A 165 -28.09 18.57 -1.70
N LYS A 166 -28.52 17.42 -2.25
CA LYS A 166 -29.68 17.36 -3.15
C LYS A 166 -31.01 17.70 -2.48
N LYS A 167 -31.19 17.34 -1.20
CA LYS A 167 -32.35 17.80 -0.42
C LYS A 167 -32.33 19.30 -0.21
N ALA A 168 -31.17 19.90 0.03
CA ALA A 168 -31.03 21.35 0.15
C ALA A 168 -31.34 22.04 -1.18
N ASP A 169 -30.78 21.56 -2.29
CA ASP A 169 -31.10 22.04 -3.66
C ASP A 169 -32.61 21.97 -3.91
N MET A 170 -33.25 20.85 -3.56
CA MET A 170 -34.69 20.67 -3.69
C MET A 170 -35.48 21.67 -2.84
N GLY A 171 -35.02 21.95 -1.61
CA GLY A 171 -35.60 23.00 -0.77
C GLY A 171 -35.56 24.38 -1.41
N VAL A 172 -34.43 24.76 -2.02
CA VAL A 172 -34.27 26.03 -2.73
C VAL A 172 -35.23 26.13 -3.92
N ILE A 173 -35.36 25.06 -4.72
CA ILE A 173 -36.28 25.02 -5.86
C ILE A 173 -37.74 25.17 -5.40
N VAL A 174 -38.11 24.56 -4.28
CA VAL A 174 -39.46 24.71 -3.70
C VAL A 174 -39.69 26.16 -3.27
N GLU A 175 -38.75 26.78 -2.55
CA GLU A 175 -38.87 28.19 -2.17
C GLU A 175 -38.98 29.13 -3.38
N GLU A 176 -38.19 28.88 -4.43
CA GLU A 176 -38.26 29.66 -5.67
C GLU A 176 -39.61 29.44 -6.38
N SER A 177 -40.11 28.21 -6.40
CA SER A 177 -41.43 27.88 -6.93
C SER A 177 -42.53 28.60 -6.16
N ASP A 178 -42.48 28.61 -4.83
CA ASP A 178 -43.45 29.31 -3.98
C ASP A 178 -43.42 30.82 -4.23
N ARG A 179 -42.24 31.43 -4.35
CA ARG A 179 -42.11 32.86 -4.72
C ARG A 179 -42.72 33.14 -6.09
N ALA A 180 -42.52 32.26 -7.07
CA ALA A 180 -43.12 32.39 -8.39
C ALA A 180 -44.65 32.25 -8.35
N TYR A 181 -45.18 31.32 -7.54
CA TYR A 181 -46.62 31.19 -7.31
C TYR A 181 -47.21 32.42 -6.64
N GLU A 182 -46.57 32.97 -5.60
CA GLU A 182 -47.00 34.20 -4.94
C GLU A 182 -46.97 35.41 -5.90
N ALA A 183 -45.96 35.51 -6.76
CA ALA A 183 -45.90 36.56 -7.77
C ALA A 183 -47.03 36.43 -8.80
N ARG A 184 -47.29 35.22 -9.28
CA ARG A 184 -48.41 34.92 -10.18
C ARG A 184 -49.74 35.26 -9.52
N ASP A 185 -49.95 34.82 -8.28
CA ASP A 185 -51.22 35.02 -7.58
C ASP A 185 -51.47 36.51 -7.28
N ARG A 186 -50.41 37.28 -6.98
CA ARG A 186 -50.49 38.75 -6.92
C ARG A 186 -50.90 39.37 -8.25
N ALA A 187 -50.28 38.97 -9.36
CA ALA A 187 -50.63 39.49 -10.68
C ALA A 187 -52.07 39.14 -11.07
N VAL A 188 -52.54 37.92 -10.76
CA VAL A 188 -53.93 37.50 -10.98
C VAL A 188 -54.91 38.32 -10.13
N ALA A 189 -54.58 38.59 -8.86
CA ALA A 189 -55.39 39.42 -8.00
C ALA A 189 -55.46 40.88 -8.49
N GLU A 190 -54.35 41.45 -8.96
CA GLU A 190 -54.33 42.79 -9.56
C GLU A 190 -55.15 42.83 -10.86
N MET A 191 -55.01 41.82 -11.72
CA MET A 191 -55.81 41.71 -12.95
C MET A 191 -57.31 41.62 -12.63
N ALA A 192 -57.71 40.84 -11.62
CA ALA A 192 -59.10 40.75 -11.18
C ALA A 192 -59.62 42.10 -10.65
N LYS A 193 -58.79 42.84 -9.90
CA LYS A 193 -59.13 44.18 -9.40
C LYS A 193 -59.31 45.19 -10.55
N LEU A 194 -58.38 45.21 -11.51
CA LEU A 194 -58.47 46.08 -12.69
C LEU A 194 -59.70 45.75 -13.53
N LYS A 195 -60.03 44.46 -13.69
CA LYS A 195 -61.24 44.04 -14.39
C LYS A 195 -62.51 44.53 -13.66
N MET A 196 -62.58 44.36 -12.34
CA MET A 196 -63.71 44.85 -11.56
C MET A 196 -63.86 46.38 -11.62
N GLN A 197 -62.74 47.11 -11.66
CA GLN A 197 -62.75 48.56 -11.85
C GLN A 197 -63.25 48.95 -13.24
N ALA A 198 -62.76 48.29 -14.29
CA ALA A 198 -63.21 48.52 -15.67
C ALA A 198 -64.71 48.23 -15.84
N ASP A 199 -65.20 47.13 -15.27
CA ASP A 199 -66.63 46.78 -15.31
C ASP A 199 -67.49 47.84 -14.58
N LYS A 200 -66.99 48.39 -13.46
CA LYS A 200 -67.68 49.47 -12.72
C LYS A 200 -67.69 50.77 -13.51
N GLU A 201 -66.57 51.15 -14.12
CA GLU A 201 -66.44 52.35 -14.96
C GLU A 201 -67.33 52.25 -16.20
N GLN A 202 -67.37 51.07 -16.84
CA GLN A 202 -68.29 50.78 -17.94
C GLN A 202 -69.75 50.91 -17.50
N ALA A 203 -70.12 50.35 -16.34
CA ALA A 203 -71.49 50.46 -15.82
C ALA A 203 -71.87 51.92 -15.51
N SER A 204 -70.94 52.74 -14.96
CA SER A 204 -71.20 54.18 -14.78
C SER A 204 -71.35 54.91 -16.11
N PHE A 205 -70.51 54.61 -17.10
CA PHE A 205 -70.58 55.22 -18.43
C PHE A 205 -71.90 54.86 -19.13
N GLU A 206 -72.34 53.60 -19.07
CA GLU A 206 -73.63 53.18 -19.62
C GLU A 206 -74.82 53.88 -18.95
N ASN A 207 -74.73 54.15 -17.63
CA ASN A 207 -75.76 54.91 -16.92
C ASN A 207 -75.77 56.38 -17.35
N GLU A 208 -74.61 57.04 -17.40
CA GLU A 208 -74.48 58.42 -17.90
C GLU A 208 -74.96 58.53 -19.35
N TRP A 209 -74.58 57.58 -20.21
CA TRP A 209 -75.04 57.50 -21.59
C TRP A 209 -76.56 57.37 -21.68
N ARG A 210 -77.17 56.54 -20.84
CA ARG A 210 -78.62 56.37 -20.77
C ARG A 210 -79.31 57.65 -20.27
N GLU A 211 -78.72 58.36 -19.32
CA GLU A 211 -79.23 59.65 -18.85
C GLU A 211 -79.14 60.75 -19.92
N LEU A 212 -78.00 60.88 -20.58
CA LEU A 212 -77.83 61.79 -21.72
C LEU A 212 -78.82 61.44 -22.84
N GLY A 213 -78.97 60.15 -23.15
CA GLY A 213 -79.96 59.66 -24.13
C GLY A 213 -81.40 60.07 -23.77
N LYS A 214 -81.80 59.92 -22.50
CA LYS A 214 -83.10 60.40 -22.01
C LYS A 214 -83.25 61.91 -22.13
N LEU A 215 -82.19 62.67 -21.85
CA LEU A 215 -82.20 64.14 -21.93
C LEU A 215 -82.37 64.60 -23.39
N ILE A 216 -81.68 63.95 -24.33
CA ILE A 216 -81.81 64.19 -25.77
C ILE A 216 -83.21 63.79 -26.25
N GLU A 217 -83.74 62.65 -25.82
CA GLU A 217 -85.10 62.20 -26.17
C GLU A 217 -86.16 63.20 -25.65
N HIS A 218 -85.98 63.71 -24.42
CA HIS A 218 -86.83 64.74 -23.85
C HIS A 218 -86.73 66.05 -24.64
N ASP A 219 -85.53 66.50 -25.01
CA ASP A 219 -85.33 67.70 -25.85
C ASP A 219 -85.93 67.51 -27.25
N ARG A 220 -85.79 66.31 -27.85
CA ARG A 220 -86.43 65.95 -29.11
C ARG A 220 -87.95 66.01 -29.02
N LYS A 221 -88.54 65.40 -27.98
CA LYS A 221 -89.99 65.45 -27.73
C LYS A 221 -90.47 66.88 -27.47
N MET A 222 -89.72 67.70 -26.73
CA MET A 222 -90.05 69.10 -26.50
C MET A 222 -89.98 69.92 -27.79
N LYS A 223 -88.97 69.71 -28.63
CA LYS A 223 -88.86 70.33 -29.96
C LYS A 223 -89.97 69.86 -30.91
N GLU A 224 -90.31 68.57 -30.91
CA GLU A 224 -91.43 68.02 -31.68
C GLU A 224 -92.77 68.57 -31.18
N PHE A 225 -92.96 68.70 -29.86
CA PHE A 225 -94.14 69.33 -29.27
C PHE A 225 -94.24 70.81 -29.63
N MET A 226 -93.13 71.56 -29.56
CA MET A 226 -93.07 72.95 -30.03
C MET A 226 -93.31 73.07 -31.54
N ARG A 227 -92.84 72.13 -32.35
CA ARG A 227 -93.11 72.06 -33.79
C ARG A 227 -94.58 71.77 -34.07
N ASN A 228 -95.19 70.82 -33.36
CA ASN A 228 -96.61 70.54 -33.46
C ASN A 228 -97.45 71.72 -32.95
N ARG A 229 -97.03 72.42 -31.90
CA ARG A 229 -97.69 73.65 -31.41
C ARG A 229 -97.55 74.81 -32.40
N ARG A 230 -96.45 74.90 -33.15
CA ARG A 230 -96.31 75.86 -34.27
C ARG A 230 -97.22 75.49 -35.46
N LYS A 231 -97.36 74.19 -35.77
CA LYS A 231 -98.28 73.72 -36.83
C LYS A 231 -99.76 73.83 -36.47
N VAL A 232 -100.12 73.85 -35.19
CA VAL A 232 -101.51 74.06 -34.71
C VAL A 232 -101.85 75.56 -34.59
N ASN A 233 -100.86 76.45 -34.59
CA ASN A 233 -101.06 77.90 -34.47
C ASN A 233 -100.83 78.66 -35.81
N GLU A 234 -100.95 77.97 -36.96
CA GLU A 234 -100.82 78.57 -38.30
C GLU A 234 -102.19 78.97 -38.91
N ASP A 235 -103.30 78.66 -38.23
CA ASP A 235 -104.66 79.18 -38.49
C ASP A 235 -105.12 80.09 -37.34
N ASP A 236 -104.47 81.25 -37.18
CA ASP A 236 -105.17 82.50 -36.85
C ASP A 236 -104.19 83.67 -36.94
N GLY A 237 -104.35 84.45 -38.00
CA GLY A 237 -103.60 85.68 -38.19
C GLY A 237 -104.08 86.77 -37.24
N LYS A 238 -103.14 87.50 -36.65
CA LYS A 238 -103.00 88.97 -36.82
C LYS A 238 -101.95 89.55 -35.87
N LEU A 239 -101.05 90.29 -36.50
CA LEU A 239 -100.73 91.69 -36.19
C LEU A 239 -100.17 92.00 -34.78
N GLY A 240 -98.88 92.33 -34.74
CA GLY A 240 -98.23 92.84 -33.54
C GLY A 240 -96.91 93.54 -33.83
N THR A 241 -96.96 94.53 -34.72
CA THR A 241 -95.95 95.59 -34.86
C THR A 241 -95.56 96.15 -33.49
N LEU A 242 -94.29 95.96 -33.09
CA LEU A 242 -93.70 96.64 -31.94
C LEU A 242 -92.44 97.39 -32.34
N SER A 243 -92.69 98.68 -32.58
CA SER A 243 -91.89 99.85 -32.24
C SER A 243 -90.36 99.77 -32.30
N LEU A 244 -89.87 100.47 -33.31
CA LEU A 244 -88.50 100.76 -33.70
C LEU A 244 -87.79 101.80 -32.80
N GLU A 245 -88.15 101.90 -31.51
CA GLU A 245 -87.66 102.99 -30.64
C GLU A 245 -86.98 102.58 -29.33
N GLU A 246 -86.69 101.28 -29.15
CA GLU A 246 -85.73 100.82 -28.13
C GLU A 246 -84.45 100.20 -28.73
N GLU A 247 -84.37 100.09 -30.06
CA GLU A 247 -83.16 99.64 -30.77
C GLU A 247 -82.09 100.75 -30.95
N LYS A 248 -82.43 102.01 -30.70
CA LYS A 248 -81.54 103.17 -30.90
C LYS A 248 -80.88 103.71 -29.62
N LYS A 249 -81.22 103.19 -28.44
CA LYS A 249 -80.53 103.51 -27.17
C LYS A 249 -79.50 102.45 -26.74
N LEU A 250 -79.48 101.27 -27.37
CA LEU A 250 -78.40 100.28 -27.20
C LEU A 250 -77.22 100.47 -28.17
N LYS A 251 -77.41 101.13 -29.33
CA LYS A 251 -76.35 101.40 -30.33
C LYS A 251 -75.44 102.61 -30.02
N LYS A 252 -75.67 103.34 -28.91
CA LYS A 252 -74.83 104.49 -28.49
C LYS A 252 -74.00 104.28 -27.21
N LYS A 253 -74.00 103.06 -26.65
CA LYS A 253 -73.00 102.60 -25.64
C LYS A 253 -71.95 101.64 -26.21
N ILE A 254 -72.08 101.23 -27.47
CA ILE A 254 -71.17 100.29 -28.15
C ILE A 254 -70.04 101.01 -28.94
N ILE A 255 -70.01 102.34 -28.96
CA ILE A 255 -68.97 103.14 -29.67
C ILE A 255 -68.00 103.82 -28.67
N LYS A 256 -67.72 103.16 -27.53
CA LYS A 256 -66.66 103.57 -26.60
C LYS A 256 -65.82 102.41 -26.04
N GLY A 257 -65.84 101.27 -26.75
CA GLY A 257 -64.97 100.10 -26.53
C GLY A 257 -64.01 99.86 -27.69
N ASN A 258 -63.69 100.88 -28.49
CA ASN A 258 -62.94 100.74 -29.74
C ASN A 258 -61.41 100.85 -29.58
N TRP A 259 -60.87 100.42 -28.44
CA TRP A 259 -59.42 100.29 -28.20
C TRP A 259 -59.02 98.91 -27.65
N GLY A 260 -59.83 97.87 -27.93
CA GLY A 260 -59.51 96.46 -27.64
C GLY A 260 -59.50 95.54 -28.86
N ASN A 261 -60.06 95.98 -30.00
CA ASN A 261 -60.38 95.12 -31.15
C ASN A 261 -59.29 95.03 -32.24
N ILE A 262 -58.10 95.58 -32.02
CA ILE A 262 -56.98 95.44 -32.97
C ILE A 262 -56.06 94.27 -32.58
N LYS A 263 -55.88 94.01 -31.28
CA LYS A 263 -55.03 92.90 -30.79
C LYS A 263 -55.71 91.53 -30.90
N THR A 264 -57.04 91.49 -30.78
CA THR A 264 -57.84 90.27 -31.03
C THR A 264 -57.96 89.93 -32.50
N LYS A 265 -58.05 90.92 -33.42
CA LYS A 265 -58.15 90.65 -34.86
C LYS A 265 -56.84 90.10 -35.46
N ALA A 266 -55.68 90.47 -34.93
CA ALA A 266 -54.38 89.91 -35.35
C ALA A 266 -54.14 88.48 -34.82
N ARG A 267 -54.62 88.14 -33.62
CA ARG A 267 -54.64 86.75 -33.11
C ARG A 267 -55.67 85.90 -33.83
N GLN A 268 -56.82 86.47 -34.17
CA GLN A 268 -57.87 85.77 -34.89
C GLN A 268 -57.52 85.59 -36.37
N SER A 269 -56.75 86.49 -36.98
CA SER A 269 -56.23 86.30 -38.34
C SER A 269 -55.09 85.26 -38.40
N THR A 270 -54.23 85.17 -37.38
CA THR A 270 -53.20 84.11 -37.31
C THR A 270 -53.77 82.73 -36.98
N VAL A 271 -54.82 82.67 -36.15
CA VAL A 271 -55.57 81.43 -35.93
C VAL A 271 -56.39 81.07 -37.18
N GLN A 272 -57.00 82.04 -37.86
CA GLN A 272 -57.68 81.79 -39.13
C GLN A 272 -56.72 81.31 -40.22
N THR A 273 -55.53 81.90 -40.38
CA THR A 273 -54.59 81.44 -41.42
C THR A 273 -54.05 80.05 -41.11
N LYS A 274 -53.84 79.69 -39.83
CA LYS A 274 -53.50 78.31 -39.45
C LYS A 274 -54.65 77.34 -39.69
N VAL A 275 -55.87 77.71 -39.32
CA VAL A 275 -57.06 76.91 -39.61
C VAL A 275 -57.25 76.76 -41.11
N HIS A 276 -57.06 77.81 -41.91
CA HIS A 276 -57.12 77.75 -43.38
C HIS A 276 -56.00 76.87 -43.97
N SER A 277 -54.77 76.96 -43.46
CA SER A 277 -53.68 76.09 -43.91
C SER A 277 -53.91 74.62 -43.54
N TYR A 278 -54.49 74.36 -42.36
CA TYR A 278 -54.87 73.01 -41.96
C TYR A 278 -56.04 72.51 -42.78
N THR A 279 -57.09 73.31 -43.02
CA THR A 279 -58.22 72.91 -43.87
C THR A 279 -57.78 72.68 -45.31
N GLU A 280 -56.86 73.47 -45.86
CA GLU A 280 -56.34 73.28 -47.21
C GLU A 280 -55.44 72.04 -47.30
N ALA A 281 -54.66 71.74 -46.25
CA ALA A 281 -53.92 70.48 -46.15
C ALA A 281 -54.85 69.26 -45.98
N PHE A 282 -55.92 69.41 -45.20
CA PHE A 282 -56.94 68.38 -45.00
C PHE A 282 -57.77 68.15 -46.26
N GLU A 283 -58.08 69.17 -47.07
CA GLU A 283 -58.74 69.02 -48.37
C GLU A 283 -57.83 68.29 -49.37
N LYS A 284 -56.52 68.56 -49.37
CA LYS A 284 -55.54 67.82 -50.19
C LYS A 284 -55.43 66.36 -49.76
N ILE A 285 -55.42 66.08 -48.45
CA ILE A 285 -55.42 64.71 -47.91
C ILE A 285 -56.75 64.02 -48.20
N LYS A 286 -57.89 64.71 -48.07
CA LYS A 286 -59.22 64.21 -48.40
C LYS A 286 -59.31 63.82 -49.88
N ALA A 287 -58.78 64.65 -50.78
CA ALA A 287 -58.71 64.37 -52.20
C ALA A 287 -57.78 63.20 -52.55
N ALA A 288 -56.68 63.00 -51.80
CA ALA A 288 -55.74 61.91 -52.00
C ALA A 288 -56.20 60.57 -51.39
N ALA A 289 -56.91 60.60 -50.26
CA ALA A 289 -57.36 59.41 -49.53
C ALA A 289 -58.76 58.92 -49.93
N GLY A 290 -59.60 59.78 -50.54
CA GLY A 290 -60.90 59.40 -51.10
C GLY A 290 -61.99 59.06 -50.06
N ILE A 291 -61.78 59.41 -48.78
CA ILE A 291 -62.71 59.15 -47.68
C ILE A 291 -63.38 60.47 -47.28
N ASP A 292 -64.71 60.50 -47.30
CA ASP A 292 -65.50 61.73 -47.08
C ASP A 292 -65.68 62.12 -45.59
N ASP A 293 -65.47 61.16 -44.68
CA ASP A 293 -65.61 61.32 -43.24
C ASP A 293 -64.25 61.61 -42.56
N LEU A 294 -64.13 62.82 -42.01
CA LEU A 294 -62.89 63.36 -41.47
C LEU A 294 -62.49 62.70 -40.14
N ASP A 295 -63.47 62.31 -39.32
CA ASP A 295 -63.23 61.67 -38.04
C ASP A 295 -62.75 60.22 -38.23
N ALA A 296 -63.30 59.51 -39.22
CA ALA A 296 -62.84 58.17 -39.60
C ALA A 296 -61.40 58.17 -40.13
N LEU A 297 -61.01 59.19 -40.91
CA LEU A 297 -59.65 59.33 -41.42
C LEU A 297 -58.64 59.58 -40.28
N VAL A 298 -58.96 60.49 -39.36
CA VAL A 298 -58.10 60.77 -38.20
C VAL A 298 -58.00 59.55 -37.30
N SER A 299 -59.09 58.81 -37.09
CA SER A 299 -59.06 57.55 -36.33
C SER A 299 -58.19 56.49 -36.99
N ASN A 300 -58.23 56.35 -38.31
CA ASN A 300 -57.35 55.42 -39.03
C ASN A 300 -55.89 55.85 -38.99
N PHE A 301 -55.60 57.15 -39.08
CA PHE A 301 -54.24 57.66 -38.95
C PHE A 301 -53.69 57.47 -37.53
N LEU A 302 -54.51 57.72 -36.49
CA LEU A 302 -54.12 57.45 -35.11
C LEU A 302 -53.89 55.96 -34.88
N SER A 303 -54.75 55.08 -35.42
CA SER A 303 -54.55 53.64 -35.35
C SER A 303 -53.28 53.19 -36.08
N ALA A 304 -53.01 53.76 -37.26
CA ALA A 304 -51.79 53.46 -38.01
C ALA A 304 -50.53 54.04 -37.33
N GLU A 305 -50.64 55.20 -36.68
CA GLU A 305 -49.57 55.80 -35.88
C GLU A 305 -49.26 54.97 -34.64
N ASP A 306 -50.29 54.48 -33.93
CA ASP A 306 -50.15 53.56 -32.80
C ASP A 306 -49.53 52.22 -33.22
N GLU A 307 -49.97 51.65 -34.35
CA GLU A 307 -49.36 50.42 -34.90
C GLU A 307 -47.89 50.65 -35.28
N ASN A 308 -47.58 51.79 -35.90
CA ASN A 308 -46.22 52.14 -36.26
C ASN A 308 -45.34 52.39 -35.03
N PHE A 309 -45.88 53.02 -33.99
CA PHE A 309 -45.18 53.23 -32.71
C PHE A 309 -44.92 51.89 -32.01
N ARG A 310 -45.87 50.95 -32.04
CA ARG A 310 -45.68 49.59 -31.52
C ARG A 310 -44.61 48.83 -32.29
N LEU A 311 -44.63 48.91 -33.63
CA LEU A 311 -43.62 48.30 -34.49
C LEU A 311 -42.23 48.90 -34.22
N PHE A 312 -42.13 50.22 -34.06
CA PHE A 312 -40.88 50.90 -33.76
C PHE A 312 -40.29 50.45 -32.41
N ASN A 313 -41.12 50.36 -31.37
CA ASN A 313 -40.70 49.84 -30.07
C ASN A 313 -40.29 48.37 -30.15
N TYR A 314 -41.00 47.55 -30.93
CA TYR A 314 -40.64 46.16 -31.16
C TYR A 314 -39.30 46.01 -31.88
N VAL A 315 -39.05 46.81 -32.93
CA VAL A 315 -37.77 46.85 -33.64
C VAL A 315 -36.64 47.28 -32.70
N ASN A 316 -36.85 48.28 -31.85
CA ASN A 316 -35.84 48.68 -30.87
C ASN A 316 -35.57 47.59 -29.83
N THR A 317 -36.60 46.89 -29.38
CA THR A 317 -36.45 45.77 -28.43
C THR A 317 -35.68 44.62 -29.09
N LEU A 318 -36.01 44.27 -30.32
CA LEU A 318 -35.28 43.27 -31.09
C LEU A 318 -33.82 43.66 -31.33
N ASN A 319 -33.54 44.93 -31.61
CA ASN A 319 -32.16 45.40 -31.77
C ASN A 319 -31.37 45.28 -30.45
N GLN A 320 -31.98 45.61 -29.31
CA GLN A 320 -31.36 45.39 -27.99
C GLN A 320 -31.12 43.90 -27.71
N GLU A 321 -32.04 43.04 -28.12
CA GLU A 321 -31.89 41.59 -27.99
C GLU A 321 -30.79 41.05 -28.91
N ILE A 322 -30.67 41.56 -30.13
CA ILE A 322 -29.56 41.24 -31.04
C ILE A 322 -28.23 41.62 -30.41
N ASP A 323 -28.08 42.86 -29.90
CA ASP A 323 -26.85 43.32 -29.27
C ASP A 323 -26.47 42.44 -28.06
N ALA A 324 -27.45 42.07 -27.23
CA ALA A 324 -27.24 41.18 -26.09
C ALA A 324 -26.82 39.76 -26.51
N LEU A 325 -27.44 39.21 -27.56
CA LEU A 325 -27.07 37.90 -28.10
C LEU A 325 -25.68 37.92 -28.74
N GLU A 326 -25.30 39.00 -29.42
CA GLU A 326 -23.96 39.16 -29.99
C GLU A 326 -22.88 39.22 -28.90
N GLU A 327 -23.15 39.91 -27.78
CA GLU A 327 -22.26 39.92 -26.60
C GLU A 327 -22.12 38.51 -26.00
N GLN A 328 -23.23 37.77 -25.85
CA GLN A 328 -23.19 36.39 -25.37
C GLN A 328 -22.39 35.48 -26.31
N ILE A 329 -22.58 35.60 -27.63
CA ILE A 329 -21.82 34.85 -28.64
C ILE A 329 -20.32 35.19 -28.53
N SER A 330 -19.98 36.46 -28.33
CA SER A 330 -18.59 36.90 -28.15
C SER A 330 -17.97 36.29 -26.90
N ASN A 331 -18.67 36.32 -25.77
CA ASN A 331 -18.21 35.74 -24.50
C ASN A 331 -18.00 34.22 -24.63
N VAL A 332 -18.97 33.49 -25.19
CA VAL A 332 -18.86 32.03 -25.38
C VAL A 332 -17.71 31.69 -26.32
N LYS A 333 -17.52 32.43 -27.42
CA LYS A 333 -16.36 32.24 -28.31
C LYS A 333 -15.03 32.49 -27.59
N GLY A 334 -14.97 33.51 -26.73
CA GLY A 334 -13.80 33.79 -25.90
C GLY A 334 -13.49 32.67 -24.91
N GLU A 335 -14.50 32.06 -24.30
CA GLU A 335 -14.33 30.90 -23.43
C GLU A 335 -13.84 29.67 -24.20
N ILE A 336 -14.42 29.40 -25.37
CA ILE A 336 -13.98 28.29 -26.23
C ILE A 336 -12.49 28.40 -26.56
N GLU A 337 -11.98 29.60 -26.90
CA GLU A 337 -10.56 29.75 -27.21
C GLU A 337 -9.64 29.65 -26.01
N LYS A 338 -10.10 30.05 -24.81
CA LYS A 338 -9.36 29.78 -23.57
C LYS A 338 -9.23 28.27 -23.32
N TYR A 339 -10.33 27.53 -23.40
CA TYR A 339 -10.31 26.08 -23.21
C TYR A 339 -9.53 25.34 -24.31
N ARG A 340 -9.57 25.83 -25.56
CA ARG A 340 -8.77 25.25 -26.65
C ARG A 340 -7.27 25.51 -26.46
N GLY A 341 -6.89 26.71 -26.00
CA GLY A 341 -5.51 27.05 -25.69
C GLY A 341 -4.94 26.22 -24.54
N ASP A 342 -5.69 26.10 -23.44
CA ASP A 342 -5.26 25.35 -22.26
C ASP A 342 -5.27 23.83 -22.49
N GLY A 343 -6.22 23.32 -23.28
CA GLY A 343 -6.31 21.90 -23.63
C GLY A 343 -5.11 21.41 -24.46
N VAL A 344 -4.67 22.18 -25.45
CA VAL A 344 -3.55 21.77 -26.32
C VAL A 344 -2.19 21.86 -25.62
N GLY A 345 -1.99 22.86 -24.76
CA GLY A 345 -0.75 23.01 -23.99
C GLY A 345 -0.61 21.98 -22.86
N GLY A 346 -1.68 21.76 -22.11
CA GLY A 346 -1.72 20.81 -20.99
C GLY A 346 -1.61 19.35 -21.44
N ASP A 347 -2.32 18.96 -22.50
CA ASP A 347 -2.28 17.59 -23.00
C ASP A 347 -0.94 17.23 -23.64
N GLY A 348 -0.27 18.18 -24.29
CA GLY A 348 1.08 17.96 -24.83
C GLY A 348 2.11 17.66 -23.74
N ALA A 349 2.12 18.46 -22.67
CA ALA A 349 3.01 18.26 -21.53
C ALA A 349 2.70 16.95 -20.79
N ARG A 350 1.41 16.66 -20.53
CA ARG A 350 0.98 15.42 -19.88
C ARG A 350 1.33 14.18 -20.71
N LYS A 351 1.14 14.23 -22.04
CA LYS A 351 1.49 13.14 -22.94
C LYS A 351 3.01 12.90 -22.99
N LYS A 352 3.80 13.97 -22.95
CA LYS A 352 5.28 13.85 -22.88
C LYS A 352 5.73 13.21 -21.57
N GLN A 353 5.16 13.63 -20.44
CA GLN A 353 5.44 13.03 -19.12
C GLN A 353 5.01 11.56 -19.06
N LEU A 354 3.83 11.21 -19.59
CA LEU A 354 3.38 9.82 -19.65
C LEU A 354 4.31 8.95 -20.50
N LYS A 355 4.78 9.48 -21.64
CA LYS A 355 5.74 8.76 -22.48
C LYS A 355 7.08 8.55 -21.76
N GLU A 356 7.59 9.57 -21.10
CA GLU A 356 8.85 9.47 -20.35
C GLU A 356 8.75 8.47 -19.18
N LEU A 357 7.64 8.48 -18.44
CA LEU A 357 7.38 7.49 -17.39
C LEU A 357 7.24 6.08 -17.96
N SER A 358 6.56 5.92 -19.10
CA SER A 358 6.45 4.64 -19.80
C SER A 358 7.81 4.10 -20.23
N ASP A 359 8.68 4.96 -20.78
CA ASP A 359 10.02 4.58 -21.21
C ASP A 359 10.91 4.21 -20.02
N LYS A 360 10.81 4.95 -18.91
CA LYS A 360 11.49 4.63 -17.63
C LYS A 360 11.03 3.30 -17.05
N LEU A 361 9.73 3.01 -17.09
CA LEU A 361 9.16 1.74 -16.65
C LEU A 361 9.72 0.58 -17.47
N LEU A 362 9.66 0.69 -18.81
CA LEU A 362 10.17 -0.33 -19.72
C LEU A 362 11.68 -0.57 -19.52
N ALA A 363 12.46 0.48 -19.32
CA ALA A 363 13.90 0.35 -19.07
C ALA A 363 14.20 -0.36 -17.73
N THR A 364 13.39 -0.08 -16.70
CA THR A 364 13.52 -0.71 -15.38
C THR A 364 13.12 -2.18 -15.41
N GLU A 365 12.05 -2.51 -16.14
CA GLU A 365 11.57 -3.87 -16.34
C GLU A 365 12.61 -4.73 -17.06
N ARG A 366 13.21 -4.20 -18.15
CA ARG A 366 14.32 -4.88 -18.84
C ARG A 366 15.53 -5.14 -17.94
N LYS A 367 15.86 -4.19 -17.05
CA LYS A 367 16.94 -4.39 -16.07
C LYS A 367 16.57 -5.47 -15.06
N ALA A 368 15.32 -5.49 -14.57
CA ALA A 368 14.83 -6.51 -13.65
C ALA A 368 14.89 -7.91 -14.27
N ASP A 369 14.42 -8.08 -15.51
CA ASP A 369 14.48 -9.34 -16.25
C ASP A 369 15.93 -9.83 -16.44
N ALA A 370 16.84 -8.92 -16.77
CA ALA A 370 18.26 -9.24 -16.90
C ALA A 370 18.87 -9.70 -15.57
N TYR A 371 18.54 -9.05 -14.46
CA TYR A 371 18.99 -9.48 -13.13
C TYR A 371 18.37 -10.81 -12.71
N GLU A 372 17.10 -11.06 -13.03
CA GLU A 372 16.46 -12.34 -12.74
C GLU A 372 17.11 -13.49 -13.52
N THR A 373 17.45 -13.26 -14.79
CA THR A 373 18.15 -14.25 -15.61
C THR A 373 19.54 -14.55 -15.04
N LYS A 374 20.32 -13.50 -14.71
CA LYS A 374 21.63 -13.66 -14.07
C LYS A 374 21.53 -14.38 -12.72
N HIS A 375 20.49 -14.10 -11.93
CA HIS A 375 20.26 -14.79 -10.66
C HIS A 375 19.94 -16.27 -10.87
N LYS A 376 19.12 -16.62 -11.86
CA LYS A 376 18.83 -18.03 -12.21
C LYS A 376 20.10 -18.78 -12.62
N ASP A 377 20.94 -18.16 -13.44
CA ASP A 377 22.21 -18.76 -13.87
C ASP A 377 23.18 -18.94 -12.69
N ALA A 378 23.32 -17.92 -11.83
CA ALA A 378 24.15 -18.01 -10.62
C ALA A 378 23.61 -19.04 -9.62
N MET A 379 22.30 -19.17 -9.47
CA MET A 379 21.71 -20.18 -8.58
C MET A 379 21.97 -21.60 -9.11
N LYS A 380 21.94 -21.78 -10.44
CA LYS A 380 22.28 -23.06 -11.07
C LYS A 380 23.74 -23.44 -10.80
N THR A 381 24.69 -22.50 -10.89
CA THR A 381 26.10 -22.78 -10.58
C THR A 381 26.30 -23.10 -9.10
N VAL A 382 25.62 -22.38 -8.20
CA VAL A 382 25.65 -22.68 -6.75
C VAL A 382 25.10 -24.08 -6.44
N LEU A 383 24.00 -24.50 -7.09
CA LEU A 383 23.46 -25.86 -6.91
C LEU A 383 24.42 -26.95 -7.42
N GLN A 384 25.07 -26.72 -8.56
CA GLN A 384 26.10 -27.64 -9.06
C GLN A 384 27.30 -27.72 -8.11
N LEU A 385 27.72 -26.58 -7.56
CA LEU A 385 28.81 -26.51 -6.60
C LEU A 385 28.44 -27.25 -5.30
N LYS A 386 27.22 -27.06 -4.78
CA LYS A 386 26.68 -27.79 -3.63
C LYS A 386 26.79 -29.31 -3.81
N ASP A 387 26.35 -29.83 -4.96
CA ASP A 387 26.42 -31.27 -5.26
C ASP A 387 27.87 -31.75 -5.42
N GLY A 388 28.73 -30.98 -6.08
CA GLY A 388 30.16 -31.27 -6.21
C GLY A 388 30.87 -31.35 -4.85
N ILE A 389 30.67 -30.35 -3.99
CA ILE A 389 31.22 -30.31 -2.62
C ILE A 389 30.73 -31.51 -1.82
N TRP A 390 29.43 -31.81 -1.88
CA TRP A 390 28.85 -32.95 -1.16
C TRP A 390 29.46 -34.28 -1.59
N LYS A 391 29.66 -34.49 -2.90
CA LYS A 391 30.32 -35.69 -3.44
C LYS A 391 31.77 -35.81 -2.95
N ILE A 392 32.53 -34.73 -3.01
CA ILE A 392 33.94 -34.72 -2.58
C ILE A 392 34.04 -34.95 -1.07
N TYR A 393 33.24 -34.26 -0.27
CA TYR A 393 33.19 -34.40 1.19
C TYR A 393 32.97 -35.85 1.63
N ASN A 394 32.02 -36.55 1.00
CA ASN A 394 31.75 -37.96 1.30
C ASN A 394 32.85 -38.90 0.75
N LYS A 395 33.35 -38.66 -0.47
CA LYS A 395 34.36 -39.52 -1.12
C LYS A 395 35.71 -39.50 -0.39
N ILE A 396 36.10 -38.34 0.12
CA ILE A 396 37.35 -38.14 0.87
C ILE A 396 37.23 -38.63 2.34
N GLY A 397 36.02 -39.00 2.77
CA GLY A 397 35.77 -39.51 4.12
C GLY A 397 35.72 -38.42 5.19
N CYS A 398 35.29 -37.20 4.83
CA CYS A 398 35.20 -36.07 5.76
C CYS A 398 34.03 -36.20 6.75
N ASN A 399 33.12 -37.14 6.55
CA ASN A 399 31.93 -37.40 7.39
C ASN A 399 32.29 -38.12 8.70
N THR A 400 33.14 -37.49 9.50
CA THR A 400 33.48 -37.94 10.86
C THR A 400 32.38 -37.48 11.84
N PRO A 401 32.18 -38.19 12.96
CA PRO A 401 31.21 -37.78 13.97
C PRO A 401 31.47 -36.35 14.50
N ALA A 402 32.74 -35.94 14.63
CA ALA A 402 33.12 -34.58 15.02
C ALA A 402 32.71 -33.53 13.98
N ASN A 403 32.89 -33.81 12.68
CA ASN A 403 32.49 -32.88 11.62
C ASN A 403 30.97 -32.82 11.45
N ARG A 404 30.26 -33.92 11.74
CA ARG A 404 28.80 -33.97 11.71
C ARG A 404 28.16 -33.18 12.85
N GLU A 405 28.77 -33.20 14.04
CA GLU A 405 28.35 -32.35 15.17
C GLU A 405 28.57 -30.86 14.87
N LEU A 406 29.65 -30.52 14.15
CA LEU A 406 29.98 -29.14 13.79
C LEU A 406 29.13 -28.57 12.63
N LEU A 407 28.85 -29.37 11.60
CA LEU A 407 28.14 -28.94 10.38
C LEU A 407 26.64 -29.24 10.39
N GLY A 408 26.17 -30.08 11.32
CA GLY A 408 24.80 -30.60 11.35
C GLY A 408 24.55 -31.72 10.33
N GLU A 409 23.33 -32.27 10.34
CA GLU A 409 22.92 -33.38 9.46
C GLU A 409 22.20 -32.93 8.17
N GLU A 410 22.00 -31.62 7.98
CA GLU A 410 21.19 -31.06 6.87
C GLU A 410 21.93 -31.02 5.52
N GLY A 411 23.22 -31.36 5.50
CA GLY A 411 24.06 -31.35 4.31
C GLY A 411 24.46 -29.95 3.84
N VAL A 412 25.08 -29.87 2.65
CA VAL A 412 25.59 -28.59 2.12
C VAL A 412 24.43 -27.68 1.73
N ASN A 413 24.40 -26.46 2.25
CA ASN A 413 23.51 -25.35 1.94
C ASN A 413 24.35 -24.09 1.64
N THR A 414 23.73 -23.00 1.19
CA THR A 414 24.45 -21.78 0.81
C THR A 414 25.18 -21.09 1.96
N GLU A 415 24.74 -21.28 3.21
CA GLU A 415 25.32 -20.65 4.40
C GLU A 415 26.52 -21.45 4.94
N ASN A 416 26.47 -22.78 4.85
CA ASN A 416 27.50 -23.68 5.35
C ASN A 416 28.47 -24.17 4.26
N MET A 417 28.26 -23.80 2.99
CA MET A 417 29.09 -24.23 1.84
C MET A 417 30.58 -23.95 2.04
N MET A 418 30.91 -22.78 2.60
CA MET A 418 32.30 -22.39 2.90
C MET A 418 32.93 -23.26 4.00
N GLN A 419 32.15 -23.65 5.00
CA GLN A 419 32.62 -24.51 6.11
C GLN A 419 32.89 -25.93 5.61
N TYR A 420 32.02 -26.47 4.75
CA TYR A 420 32.27 -27.75 4.07
C TYR A 420 33.53 -27.71 3.20
N LEU A 421 33.75 -26.63 2.43
CA LEU A 421 34.96 -26.45 1.64
C LEU A 421 36.22 -26.42 2.51
N GLY A 422 36.22 -25.69 3.61
CA GLY A 422 37.38 -25.63 4.53
C GLY A 422 37.72 -26.99 5.15
N ILE A 423 36.72 -27.80 5.48
CA ILE A 423 36.95 -29.17 5.99
C ILE A 423 37.46 -30.10 4.88
N VAL A 424 36.91 -29.98 3.66
CA VAL A 424 37.41 -30.72 2.50
C VAL A 424 38.86 -30.36 2.22
N GLU A 425 39.22 -29.08 2.26
CA GLU A 425 40.58 -28.59 2.09
C GLU A 425 41.52 -29.19 3.15
N GLN A 426 41.17 -29.08 4.44
CA GLN A 426 41.97 -29.66 5.52
C GLN A 426 42.21 -31.16 5.29
N ARG A 427 41.14 -31.91 4.98
CA ARG A 427 41.25 -33.35 4.79
C ARG A 427 42.04 -33.73 3.54
N THR A 428 41.92 -32.95 2.47
CA THR A 428 42.69 -33.14 1.24
C THR A 428 44.17 -32.93 1.50
N ASN A 429 44.52 -31.89 2.27
CA ASN A 429 45.90 -31.63 2.69
C ASN A 429 46.46 -32.76 3.56
N GLU A 430 45.68 -33.28 4.52
CA GLU A 430 46.08 -34.45 5.32
C GLU A 430 46.39 -35.68 4.44
N ILE A 431 45.54 -35.96 3.44
CA ILE A 431 45.75 -37.09 2.52
C ILE A 431 46.98 -36.89 1.65
N LEU A 432 47.20 -35.68 1.14
CA LEU A 432 48.41 -35.34 0.38
C LEU A 432 49.67 -35.52 1.22
N GLN A 433 49.65 -35.10 2.49
CA GLN A 433 50.76 -35.30 3.42
C GLN A 433 51.00 -36.79 3.71
N MET A 434 49.94 -37.57 3.96
CA MET A 434 50.06 -39.03 4.15
C MET A 434 50.63 -39.72 2.90
N TYR A 435 50.18 -39.31 1.71
CA TYR A 435 50.69 -39.86 0.45
C TYR A 435 52.17 -39.50 0.23
N ALA A 436 52.56 -38.25 0.48
CA ALA A 436 53.96 -37.83 0.40
C ALA A 436 54.86 -38.61 1.37
N ALA A 437 54.38 -38.83 2.61
CA ALA A 437 55.08 -39.65 3.60
C ALA A 437 55.18 -41.12 3.16
N ALA A 438 54.09 -41.72 2.68
CA ALA A 438 54.08 -43.10 2.17
C ALA A 438 54.98 -43.29 0.94
N GLN A 439 55.08 -42.27 0.09
CA GLN A 439 55.96 -42.31 -1.09
C GLN A 439 57.44 -42.15 -0.70
N ALA A 440 57.73 -41.39 0.38
CA ALA A 440 59.06 -41.29 0.95
C ALA A 440 59.50 -42.62 1.62
N THR A 441 58.59 -43.33 2.29
CA THR A 441 58.89 -44.66 2.88
C THR A 441 59.02 -45.74 1.81
N ALA A 442 58.15 -45.76 0.80
CA ALA A 442 58.24 -46.72 -0.32
C ALA A 442 59.53 -46.54 -1.16
N LYS A 443 60.07 -45.32 -1.25
CA LYS A 443 61.40 -45.07 -1.85
C LYS A 443 62.56 -45.32 -0.88
N GLY A 444 62.31 -45.43 0.43
CA GLY A 444 63.28 -45.84 1.44
C GLY A 444 63.51 -47.34 1.50
N GLU A 445 62.53 -48.15 1.07
CA GLU A 445 62.60 -49.61 1.07
C GLU A 445 63.10 -50.22 -0.27
N ALA A 446 63.27 -49.40 -1.31
CA ALA A 446 63.73 -49.85 -2.64
C ALA A 446 65.22 -49.64 -2.90
N SER A 447 66.03 -49.33 -1.89
CA SER A 447 67.49 -49.24 -2.07
C SER A 447 68.22 -49.63 -0.80
N ASP A 448 68.38 -50.93 -0.58
CA ASP A 448 69.59 -51.43 0.07
C ASP A 448 70.05 -52.71 -0.64
N GLU A 449 70.91 -52.54 -1.64
CA GLU A 449 72.09 -53.37 -1.85
C GLU A 449 73.08 -52.58 -2.74
N ASN A 450 74.16 -52.10 -2.10
CA ASN A 450 75.38 -51.56 -2.69
C ASN A 450 75.33 -50.21 -3.45
N ARG A 451 75.35 -49.10 -2.70
CA ARG A 451 76.37 -48.01 -2.88
C ARG A 451 76.24 -46.97 -1.78
N ALA A 452 77.18 -46.98 -0.84
CA ALA A 452 77.55 -45.78 -0.11
C ALA A 452 78.25 -44.83 -1.08
N VAL A 453 77.76 -43.59 -1.21
CA VAL A 453 78.49 -42.31 -1.11
C VAL A 453 77.51 -41.19 -1.54
N ASP A 454 77.38 -40.17 -0.69
CA ASP A 454 76.71 -38.87 -0.90
C ASP A 454 75.24 -38.86 -1.35
N ASP A 455 74.30 -38.85 -0.39
CA ASP A 455 73.01 -38.17 -0.62
C ASP A 455 72.18 -37.87 0.65
N LYS A 456 72.83 -37.45 1.74
CA LYS A 456 72.12 -37.11 3.00
C LYS A 456 71.50 -35.70 3.01
N LYS A 457 71.98 -34.76 2.19
CA LYS A 457 71.45 -33.38 2.13
C LYS A 457 70.19 -33.23 1.27
N ASP A 458 70.00 -34.09 0.27
CA ASP A 458 68.89 -33.94 -0.69
C ASP A 458 67.61 -34.64 -0.25
N LYS A 459 67.70 -35.62 0.67
CA LYS A 459 66.51 -36.26 1.27
C LYS A 459 65.83 -35.38 2.32
N GLU A 460 66.59 -34.65 3.15
CA GLU A 460 66.05 -33.72 4.15
C GLU A 460 65.46 -32.45 3.50
N THR A 461 66.12 -31.90 2.49
CA THR A 461 65.65 -30.68 1.80
C THR A 461 64.41 -30.92 0.93
N ARG A 462 64.25 -32.11 0.35
CA ARG A 462 63.07 -32.46 -0.46
C ARG A 462 61.86 -32.84 0.38
N ALA A 463 62.07 -33.45 1.55
CA ALA A 463 61.02 -33.68 2.55
C ALA A 463 60.57 -32.37 3.22
N MET A 464 61.50 -31.45 3.53
CA MET A 464 61.18 -30.08 3.97
C MET A 464 60.49 -29.26 2.89
N GLY A 465 60.87 -29.41 1.61
CA GLY A 465 60.27 -28.67 0.50
C GLY A 465 58.79 -28.99 0.26
N TYR A 466 58.38 -30.25 0.41
CA TYR A 466 56.97 -30.65 0.31
C TYR A 466 56.15 -30.27 1.56
N ALA A 467 56.76 -30.31 2.75
CA ALA A 467 56.12 -29.86 3.99
C ALA A 467 55.95 -28.32 4.05
N ALA A 468 56.91 -27.56 3.51
CA ALA A 468 56.87 -26.10 3.48
C ALA A 468 55.87 -25.56 2.43
N LEU A 469 55.65 -26.27 1.31
CA LEU A 469 54.72 -25.85 0.26
C LEU A 469 53.23 -26.06 0.62
N LEU A 470 52.92 -27.01 1.53
CA LEU A 470 51.55 -27.34 1.97
C LEU A 470 51.13 -26.70 3.30
N SER A 471 52.01 -25.92 3.95
CA SER A 471 51.79 -25.34 5.29
C SER A 471 51.14 -23.95 5.27
N GLN A 472 50.95 -23.34 4.11
CA GLN A 472 50.34 -22.00 4.00
C GLN A 472 48.93 -22.07 3.39
N GLY A 473 47.99 -22.66 4.14
CA GLY A 473 46.57 -22.34 4.02
C GLY A 473 46.17 -21.36 5.13
N PRO A 474 45.25 -20.41 4.91
CA PRO A 474 44.88 -19.45 5.94
C PRO A 474 44.35 -20.15 7.19
N ASP A 475 44.77 -19.67 8.36
CA ASP A 475 44.36 -20.20 9.66
C ASP A 475 42.84 -20.30 9.79
N LYS A 476 42.38 -21.39 10.41
CA LYS A 476 40.96 -21.66 10.73
C LYS A 476 40.27 -20.41 11.29
N PRO A 477 39.05 -20.06 10.86
CA PRO A 477 38.31 -19.00 11.55
C PRO A 477 38.03 -19.49 12.97
N ALA A 478 38.56 -18.75 13.94
CA ALA A 478 38.32 -18.96 15.35
C ALA A 478 36.82 -18.96 15.64
N THR A 479 36.41 -19.93 16.45
CA THR A 479 35.13 -19.97 17.17
C THR A 479 34.97 -18.71 18.01
N GLY A 480 34.27 -17.72 17.47
CA GLY A 480 33.89 -16.48 18.14
C GLY A 480 33.05 -15.65 17.19
N GLY A 481 31.79 -15.38 17.55
CA GLY A 481 30.77 -14.82 16.68
C GLY A 481 31.25 -13.64 15.84
N THR A 482 31.50 -13.89 14.55
CA THR A 482 31.58 -12.84 13.55
C THR A 482 30.16 -12.45 13.18
N THR A 483 29.68 -11.36 13.80
CA THR A 483 28.55 -10.62 13.24
C THR A 483 28.94 -10.23 11.82
N LEU A 484 28.35 -10.89 10.82
CA LEU A 484 28.39 -10.51 9.42
C LEU A 484 27.82 -9.09 9.29
N LYS A 485 28.68 -8.07 9.41
CA LYS A 485 28.39 -6.73 8.92
C LYS A 485 28.54 -6.78 7.41
N ILE A 486 27.43 -7.10 6.74
CA ILE A 486 27.29 -6.87 5.31
C ILE A 486 27.36 -5.35 5.11
N GLN A 487 28.54 -4.84 4.75
CA GLN A 487 28.63 -3.52 4.15
C GLN A 487 28.07 -3.64 2.74
N LEU A 488 26.97 -2.93 2.49
CA LEU A 488 26.47 -2.73 1.14
C LEU A 488 27.60 -2.15 0.27
N PRO A 489 27.74 -2.57 -0.99
CA PRO A 489 28.73 -2.01 -1.89
C PRO A 489 28.59 -0.48 -1.92
N THR A 490 29.62 0.21 -1.46
CA THR A 490 29.78 1.63 -1.71
C THR A 490 29.94 1.82 -3.21
N THR A 491 28.96 2.47 -3.82
CA THR A 491 29.01 2.96 -5.20
C THR A 491 30.09 4.02 -5.30
N ARG A 492 31.34 3.61 -5.49
CA ARG A 492 32.41 4.50 -5.92
C ARG A 492 33.48 3.74 -6.72
N GLU A 493 33.52 4.10 -8.01
CA GLU A 493 34.63 3.99 -8.96
C GLU A 493 34.99 2.61 -9.54
N THR A 494 34.37 2.30 -10.67
CA THR A 494 35.11 2.10 -11.94
C THR A 494 34.42 2.94 -13.00
N GLY A 495 35.12 3.93 -13.54
CA GLY A 495 34.56 5.00 -14.35
C GLY A 495 34.09 4.57 -15.73
N ASP A 496 32.98 5.18 -16.15
CA ASP A 496 32.86 5.82 -17.45
C ASP A 496 32.21 7.19 -17.21
N GLU A 497 32.71 8.18 -17.93
CA GLU A 497 32.55 9.61 -17.70
C GLU A 497 31.15 10.14 -18.11
N ASP A 498 30.77 11.23 -17.45
CA ASP A 498 29.70 12.19 -17.80
C ASP A 498 28.23 11.76 -17.65
N SER A 499 27.71 11.93 -16.42
CA SER A 499 26.31 12.32 -16.24
C SER A 499 26.13 13.13 -14.96
N ASP A 500 25.71 14.38 -15.11
CA ASP A 500 25.29 15.27 -14.02
C ASP A 500 24.18 14.61 -13.20
N GLU A 501 24.52 14.07 -12.04
CA GLU A 501 23.54 13.64 -11.04
C GLU A 501 22.83 14.88 -10.48
N SER A 502 21.59 15.07 -10.92
CA SER A 502 20.62 15.93 -10.26
C SER A 502 20.08 15.21 -9.03
N ASP A 503 20.22 15.86 -7.87
CA ASP A 503 19.79 15.43 -6.55
C ASP A 503 18.36 14.85 -6.55
N VAL A 504 18.23 13.53 -6.41
CA VAL A 504 16.96 12.85 -6.11
C VAL A 504 16.79 12.85 -4.59
N GLU A 505 15.95 13.75 -4.07
CA GLU A 505 15.58 13.80 -2.66
C GLU A 505 14.62 12.64 -2.32
N ASP A 506 15.09 11.66 -1.55
CA ASP A 506 14.25 10.65 -0.89
C ASP A 506 13.46 11.31 0.26
N ASP A 507 12.13 11.39 0.11
CA ASP A 507 11.14 11.89 1.08
C ASP A 507 11.01 10.97 2.32
N ARG A 508 12.11 10.77 3.06
CA ARG A 508 12.07 10.18 4.40
C ARG A 508 12.52 11.19 5.45
N PRO A 509 11.84 11.26 6.62
CA PRO A 509 12.22 12.19 7.67
C PRO A 509 13.64 11.87 8.18
N LEU A 510 14.56 12.84 8.03
CA LEU A 510 15.96 12.69 8.43
C LEU A 510 16.14 12.82 9.95
N ASN A 511 17.05 12.02 10.51
CA ASN A 511 17.41 12.11 11.93
C ASN A 511 18.34 13.32 12.18
N ARG A 512 18.38 13.84 13.43
CA ARG A 512 19.07 15.10 13.79
C ARG A 512 20.56 15.13 13.40
N ASP A 513 21.24 13.99 13.49
CA ASP A 513 22.66 13.88 13.16
C ASP A 513 22.89 13.84 11.64
N GLU A 514 21.96 13.26 10.88
CA GLU A 514 21.98 13.29 9.41
C GLU A 514 21.71 14.69 8.87
N LEU A 515 20.79 15.43 9.50
CA LEU A 515 20.52 16.82 9.16
C LEU A 515 21.76 17.70 9.37
N ARG A 516 22.47 17.51 10.50
CA ARG A 516 23.72 18.20 10.79
C ARG A 516 24.81 17.88 9.76
N ALA A 517 25.00 16.60 9.43
CA ALA A 517 25.98 16.19 8.41
C ALA A 517 25.65 16.79 7.02
N LYS A 518 24.37 16.78 6.63
CA LYS A 518 23.90 17.33 5.34
C LYS A 518 24.08 18.85 5.28
N THR A 519 23.83 19.56 6.39
CA THR A 519 24.09 21.01 6.48
C THR A 519 25.57 21.35 6.38
N LEU A 520 26.45 20.61 7.05
CA LEU A 520 27.90 20.81 6.97
C LEU A 520 28.44 20.53 5.56
N SER A 521 27.94 19.48 4.91
CA SER A 521 28.33 19.15 3.53
C SER A 521 27.88 20.23 2.52
N ARG A 522 26.68 20.81 2.68
CA ARG A 522 26.21 21.92 1.83
C ARG A 522 27.03 23.19 2.06
N LEU A 523 27.41 23.48 3.30
CA LEU A 523 28.29 24.61 3.63
C LEU A 523 29.67 24.46 2.97
N ALA A 524 30.30 23.28 3.07
CA ALA A 524 31.58 23.00 2.43
C ALA A 524 31.52 23.08 0.89
N LYS A 525 30.41 22.63 0.28
CA LYS A 525 30.20 22.74 -1.18
C LYS A 525 30.04 24.20 -1.61
N ARG A 526 29.39 25.04 -0.78
CA ARG A 526 29.23 26.48 -1.03
C ARG A 526 30.54 27.25 -0.87
N GLU A 527 31.38 26.89 0.09
CA GLU A 527 32.73 27.47 0.23
C GLU A 527 33.62 27.15 -0.97
N ARG A 528 33.60 25.89 -1.45
CA ARG A 528 34.36 25.48 -2.64
C ARG A 528 33.88 26.18 -3.92
N ALA A 529 32.57 26.42 -4.06
CA ALA A 529 32.03 27.17 -5.18
C ALA A 529 32.47 28.65 -5.14
N ALA A 530 32.45 29.27 -3.95
CA ALA A 530 32.89 30.65 -3.77
C ALA A 530 34.41 30.84 -4.01
N GLU A 531 35.24 29.83 -3.70
CA GLU A 531 36.66 29.84 -4.06
C GLU A 531 36.90 29.72 -5.57
N LYS A 532 36.15 28.85 -6.26
CA LYS A 532 36.25 28.71 -7.73
C LYS A 532 35.86 30.00 -8.46
N GLU A 533 34.81 30.68 -8.01
CA GLU A 533 34.37 31.94 -8.60
C GLU A 533 35.43 33.06 -8.44
N LYS A 534 36.13 33.11 -7.30
CA LYS A 534 37.25 34.05 -7.09
C LYS A 534 38.46 33.76 -7.98
N THR A 535 38.71 32.50 -8.33
CA THR A 535 39.83 32.13 -9.23
C THR A 535 39.54 32.44 -10.70
N HIS A 536 38.28 32.36 -11.13
CA HIS A 536 37.91 32.55 -12.53
C HIS A 536 37.90 34.03 -12.97
N ALA A 537 37.76 34.97 -12.03
CA ALA A 537 37.79 36.42 -12.29
C ALA A 537 39.20 37.00 -12.53
N ARG A 538 40.28 36.20 -12.54
CA ARG A 538 41.67 36.71 -12.54
C ARG A 538 42.52 36.32 -13.77
N ALA A 539 41.97 35.76 -14.84
CA ALA A 539 42.75 35.42 -16.06
C ALA A 539 42.45 36.37 -17.24
N PRO A 540 43.47 37.01 -17.87
CA PRO A 540 43.28 37.98 -18.96
C PRO A 540 43.14 37.29 -20.32
N SER A 541 42.28 37.86 -21.16
CA SER A 541 41.99 37.43 -22.54
C SER A 541 43.18 37.68 -23.50
N GLY A 542 43.74 36.62 -24.06
CA GLY A 542 44.73 36.67 -25.15
C GLY A 542 44.06 36.53 -26.52
N GLY A 543 44.32 37.51 -27.40
CA GLY A 543 43.74 37.64 -28.73
C GLY A 543 44.32 36.68 -29.78
N ILE A 544 43.54 36.50 -30.85
CA ILE A 544 43.81 35.69 -32.03
C ILE A 544 44.51 36.56 -33.09
N ALA A 545 45.55 36.01 -33.73
CA ALA A 545 46.09 36.46 -35.01
C ALA A 545 45.58 35.57 -36.14
#